data_AF-A0A2A5H3B6-F1
#
_entry.id   AF-A0A2A5H3B6-F1
#
_cell.length_a   1.000
_cell.length_b   1.000
_cell.length_c   1.000
_cell.angle_alpha   90.00
_cell.angle_beta   90.00
_cell.angle_gamma   90.00
#
_symmetry.space_group_name_H-M   'P 1'
#
loop_
_entity.id
_entity.type
_entity.pdbx_description
1 polymer ?
#
loop_
_entity_poly.entity_id
_entity_poly.type
_entity_poly.pdbx_seq_one_letter_code
_entity_poly.pdbx_strand_id
1 'polypeptide(L)'
;MEKMAKDFRNTIQHPTHKPINTEIINKISDINHNTVALTGLSHPVTEVKEQDQGYPRAYDLFPVVYENSYKHDSASDNAPEGQPDLYMFCPVGHDGDHFIPKDARLITDENEKEFISNTLFAGGWSTPFSYFTLNPRGVETPDTYVAPKKNPDDLKHGHQSQCFIAQGLTLELVEDYNQRTEQYNAGIHTVLKEIEHITSVELNDQFQAQLPAGEGYYMNSSTMTNDDGKAQYSISIRNNGNIDTMSAGQPLEIKSNDFFIAEQTDYSEHKITPNTATKQGQALAKTMDNVPEKPSLTDYPDLVADMPFKENKIDTLLNVNGNTPRIDTFDGHIILKYNTDDTTNTYFCPPDALPVPTEVFQWLQEDRADRQMGIRPPPQPEELKDDILALTPDDRLNGPDQDDDNNFGIPEL
;
A
#
# COMPACT_ATOMS: atom_id res chain seq x y z
N MET A 1 22.24 -20.88 -18.50
CA MET A 1 20.94 -20.24 -18.22
C MET A 1 19.82 -20.69 -19.16
N GLU A 2 20.02 -20.76 -20.49
CA GLU A 2 18.95 -21.16 -21.45
C GLU A 2 18.29 -22.52 -21.17
N LYS A 3 19.09 -23.56 -20.89
CA LYS A 3 18.56 -24.89 -20.54
C LYS A 3 17.72 -24.86 -19.24
N MET A 4 18.12 -24.01 -18.31
CA MET A 4 17.52 -23.82 -16.99
C MET A 4 16.14 -23.14 -17.09
N ALA A 5 16.02 -22.10 -17.92
CA ALA A 5 14.75 -21.41 -18.19
C ALA A 5 13.74 -22.32 -18.92
N LYS A 6 14.24 -23.20 -19.80
CA LYS A 6 13.40 -24.12 -20.58
C LYS A 6 12.84 -25.28 -19.75
N ASP A 7 13.63 -25.85 -18.84
CA ASP A 7 13.17 -26.91 -17.94
C ASP A 7 12.19 -26.36 -16.88
N PHE A 8 12.34 -25.09 -16.48
CA PHE A 8 11.46 -24.42 -15.52
C PHE A 8 10.06 -24.11 -16.05
N ARG A 9 9.96 -23.57 -17.29
CA ARG A 9 8.66 -23.28 -17.94
C ARG A 9 7.73 -24.49 -18.07
N ASN A 10 8.29 -25.69 -18.15
CA ASN A 10 7.51 -26.93 -18.25
C ASN A 10 7.01 -27.45 -16.90
N THR A 11 7.52 -26.94 -15.77
CA THR A 11 7.24 -27.47 -14.42
C THR A 11 6.19 -26.66 -13.67
N ILE A 12 6.02 -25.38 -14.02
CA ILE A 12 5.05 -24.46 -13.40
C ILE A 12 3.93 -24.18 -14.41
N GLN A 13 3.05 -25.16 -14.64
CA GLN A 13 1.76 -24.87 -15.26
C GLN A 13 0.84 -24.24 -14.20
N HIS A 14 0.76 -22.91 -14.27
CA HIS A 14 -0.13 -22.00 -13.51
C HIS A 14 0.20 -21.80 -12.02
N PRO A 15 0.83 -20.67 -11.64
CA PRO A 15 0.91 -20.26 -10.25
C PRO A 15 -0.29 -19.37 -9.90
N THR A 16 -1.14 -19.84 -8.99
CA THR A 16 -1.88 -18.95 -8.10
C THR A 16 -0.88 -18.31 -7.14
N HIS A 17 -1.12 -17.05 -6.76
CA HIS A 17 -0.28 -16.21 -5.88
C HIS A 17 -0.04 -16.82 -4.49
N LYS A 18 0.81 -17.86 -4.40
CA LYS A 18 1.37 -18.34 -3.15
C LYS A 18 2.87 -18.05 -3.15
N PRO A 19 3.43 -17.54 -2.04
CA PRO A 19 4.86 -17.39 -1.90
C PRO A 19 5.54 -18.74 -2.14
N ILE A 20 6.59 -18.70 -2.95
CA ILE A 20 7.36 -19.85 -3.39
C ILE A 20 8.04 -20.45 -2.15
N ASN A 21 7.49 -21.58 -1.68
CA ASN A 21 7.87 -22.25 -0.45
C ASN A 21 9.22 -22.97 -0.60
N THR A 22 9.96 -23.18 0.51
CA THR A 22 11.28 -23.85 0.62
C THR A 22 11.43 -25.12 -0.22
N GLU A 23 10.32 -25.81 -0.49
CA GLU A 23 10.23 -26.98 -1.37
C GLU A 23 10.76 -26.73 -2.80
N ILE A 24 10.62 -25.52 -3.35
CA ILE A 24 11.16 -25.16 -4.68
C ILE A 24 12.66 -24.88 -4.60
N ILE A 25 13.17 -24.29 -3.52
CA ILE A 25 14.62 -24.12 -3.31
C ILE A 25 15.30 -25.48 -3.20
N ASN A 26 14.69 -26.41 -2.46
CA ASN A 26 15.18 -27.78 -2.34
C ASN A 26 15.13 -28.48 -3.70
N LYS A 27 14.03 -28.35 -4.46
CA LYS A 27 13.96 -28.87 -5.84
C LYS A 27 14.97 -28.21 -6.78
N ILE A 28 15.27 -26.91 -6.64
CA ILE A 28 16.27 -26.19 -7.45
C ILE A 28 17.69 -26.66 -7.10
N SER A 29 17.97 -26.84 -5.81
CA SER A 29 19.23 -27.40 -5.30
C SER A 29 19.42 -28.84 -5.79
N ASP A 30 18.37 -29.65 -5.75
CA ASP A 30 18.37 -31.05 -6.23
C ASP A 30 18.52 -31.15 -7.77
N ILE A 31 18.01 -30.17 -8.53
CA ILE A 31 18.13 -30.12 -10.00
C ILE A 31 19.51 -29.58 -10.41
N ASN A 32 20.05 -28.59 -9.69
CA ASN A 32 21.38 -28.04 -9.94
C ASN A 32 21.89 -27.23 -8.72
N HIS A 33 22.74 -27.84 -7.90
CA HIS A 33 23.38 -27.17 -6.75
C HIS A 33 24.10 -25.85 -7.11
N ASN A 34 24.53 -25.66 -8.37
CA ASN A 34 25.16 -24.42 -8.79
C ASN A 34 24.17 -23.24 -8.89
N THR A 35 22.86 -23.47 -9.04
CA THR A 35 21.89 -22.39 -9.24
C THR A 35 21.76 -21.50 -8.00
N VAL A 36 21.78 -22.06 -6.78
CA VAL A 36 21.70 -21.30 -5.52
C VAL A 36 22.93 -20.41 -5.29
N ALA A 37 24.11 -20.88 -5.72
CA ALA A 37 25.34 -20.10 -5.67
C ALA A 37 25.38 -19.00 -6.75
N LEU A 38 24.86 -19.29 -7.95
CA LEU A 38 24.81 -18.33 -9.07
C LEU A 38 23.78 -17.22 -8.85
N THR A 39 22.69 -17.49 -8.13
CA THR A 39 21.66 -16.49 -7.84
C THR A 39 21.92 -15.69 -6.56
N GLY A 40 22.94 -16.05 -5.78
CA GLY A 40 23.24 -15.39 -4.50
C GLY A 40 22.23 -15.67 -3.39
N LEU A 41 21.31 -16.63 -3.57
CA LEU A 41 20.31 -17.00 -2.56
C LEU A 41 20.93 -17.60 -1.28
N SER A 42 22.20 -18.02 -1.35
CA SER A 42 23.03 -18.46 -0.22
C SER A 42 23.80 -17.32 0.46
N HIS A 43 23.69 -16.10 -0.05
CA HIS A 43 24.38 -14.91 0.46
C HIS A 43 23.34 -13.86 0.89
N PRO A 44 22.55 -14.11 1.95
CA PRO A 44 21.74 -13.05 2.53
C PRO A 44 22.65 -11.94 3.04
N VAL A 45 22.17 -10.71 2.97
CA VAL A 45 22.79 -9.57 3.62
C VAL A 45 21.78 -8.95 4.58
N THR A 46 22.27 -8.49 5.72
CA THR A 46 21.43 -7.84 6.72
C THR A 46 21.34 -6.35 6.41
N GLU A 47 20.16 -5.89 5.98
CA GLU A 47 19.82 -4.47 5.87
C GLU A 47 19.15 -4.00 7.17
N VAL A 48 19.56 -2.85 7.68
CA VAL A 48 18.92 -2.21 8.84
C VAL A 48 18.10 -1.02 8.36
N LYS A 49 16.79 -1.11 8.56
CA LYS A 49 15.82 -0.06 8.21
C LYS A 49 15.58 0.83 9.41
N GLU A 50 15.84 2.13 9.24
CA GLU A 50 15.43 3.15 10.20
C GLU A 50 14.00 3.59 9.96
N GLN A 51 13.28 3.90 11.04
CA GLN A 51 11.94 4.48 10.99
C GLN A 51 11.91 5.78 11.79
N ASP A 52 11.09 6.73 11.34
CA ASP A 52 10.85 7.99 12.06
C ASP A 52 10.12 7.71 13.38
N GLN A 53 10.80 7.94 14.51
CA GLN A 53 10.35 7.62 15.89
C GLN A 53 10.12 6.12 16.16
N GLY A 54 10.82 5.25 15.44
CA GLY A 54 10.80 3.80 15.65
C GLY A 54 12.19 3.27 16.00
N TYR A 55 12.23 2.06 16.54
CA TYR A 55 13.48 1.32 16.71
C TYR A 55 13.96 0.78 15.36
N PRO A 56 15.27 0.72 15.10
CA PRO A 56 15.79 0.15 13.86
C PRO A 56 15.38 -1.32 13.74
N ARG A 57 15.03 -1.74 12.52
CA ARG A 57 14.59 -3.10 12.22
C ARG A 57 15.55 -3.74 11.23
N ALA A 58 16.11 -4.88 11.58
CA ALA A 58 17.07 -5.59 10.73
C ALA A 58 16.41 -6.76 10.00
N TYR A 59 16.73 -6.89 8.72
CA TYR A 59 16.20 -7.95 7.87
C TYR A 59 17.32 -8.56 7.02
N ASP A 60 17.36 -9.89 7.00
CA ASP A 60 18.09 -10.61 5.98
C ASP A 60 17.34 -10.51 4.65
N LEU A 61 18.00 -9.87 3.69
CA LEU A 61 17.53 -9.71 2.33
C LEU A 61 18.31 -10.60 1.38
N PHE A 62 17.63 -11.05 0.33
CA PHE A 62 18.17 -11.96 -0.67
C PHE A 62 18.15 -11.29 -2.04
N PRO A 63 19.12 -11.60 -2.92
CA PRO A 63 19.04 -11.17 -4.30
C PRO A 63 17.75 -11.65 -4.98
N VAL A 64 17.17 -10.79 -5.82
CA VAL A 64 15.93 -11.06 -6.55
C VAL A 64 16.16 -10.92 -8.05
N VAL A 65 15.63 -11.84 -8.84
CA VAL A 65 15.71 -11.78 -10.32
C VAL A 65 14.35 -11.50 -10.92
N TYR A 66 14.26 -10.42 -11.70
CA TYR A 66 13.08 -9.99 -12.42
C TYR A 66 13.19 -10.28 -13.92
N GLU A 67 12.05 -10.59 -14.53
CA GLU A 67 11.89 -10.62 -15.98
C GLU A 67 11.36 -9.27 -16.46
N ASN A 68 11.94 -8.74 -17.54
CA ASN A 68 11.34 -7.64 -18.27
C ASN A 68 10.94 -8.08 -19.67
N SER A 69 9.69 -7.79 -20.02
CA SER A 69 9.14 -8.00 -21.37
C SER A 69 9.60 -6.93 -22.36
N TYR A 70 10.13 -5.79 -21.87
CA TYR A 70 10.61 -4.67 -22.67
C TYR A 70 12.14 -4.69 -22.74
N LYS A 71 12.70 -4.73 -23.95
CA LYS A 71 14.14 -4.65 -24.18
C LYS A 71 14.60 -3.20 -24.16
N HIS A 72 15.73 -2.93 -23.51
CA HIS A 72 16.41 -1.64 -23.65
C HIS A 72 17.30 -1.66 -24.90
N ASP A 73 17.37 -0.55 -25.65
CA ASP A 73 18.13 -0.45 -26.92
C ASP A 73 19.65 -0.67 -26.74
N SER A 74 20.17 -0.59 -25.50
CA SER A 74 21.58 -0.88 -25.18
C SER A 74 21.82 -2.29 -24.62
N ALA A 75 20.78 -3.13 -24.50
CA ALA A 75 20.96 -4.54 -24.17
C ALA A 75 21.73 -5.19 -25.34
N SER A 76 22.82 -5.91 -25.04
CA SER A 76 23.76 -6.33 -26.08
C SER A 76 23.06 -7.01 -27.25
N ASP A 77 23.38 -6.61 -28.49
CA ASP A 77 22.88 -7.17 -29.77
C ASP A 77 23.04 -8.70 -29.90
N ASN A 78 23.69 -9.35 -28.93
CA ASN A 78 23.94 -10.79 -28.88
C ASN A 78 22.85 -11.59 -28.16
N ALA A 79 21.82 -10.95 -27.59
CA ALA A 79 20.70 -11.66 -27.00
C ALA A 79 19.85 -12.30 -28.11
N PRO A 80 19.62 -13.63 -28.10
CA PRO A 80 18.80 -14.30 -29.12
C PRO A 80 17.43 -13.63 -29.26
N GLU A 81 16.99 -13.46 -30.50
CA GLU A 81 15.68 -12.89 -30.83
C GLU A 81 14.57 -13.64 -30.06
N GLY A 82 13.75 -12.90 -29.31
CA GLY A 82 12.67 -13.47 -28.49
C GLY A 82 13.03 -13.90 -27.04
N GLN A 83 14.26 -13.64 -26.55
CA GLN A 83 14.57 -13.82 -25.11
C GLN A 83 14.33 -12.52 -24.30
N PRO A 84 13.74 -12.62 -23.09
CA PRO A 84 13.55 -11.49 -22.18
C PRO A 84 14.88 -11.05 -21.56
N ASP A 85 14.96 -9.77 -21.19
CA ASP A 85 16.07 -9.27 -20.37
C ASP A 85 15.83 -9.65 -18.90
N LEU A 86 16.90 -10.07 -18.22
CA LEU A 86 16.86 -10.46 -16.81
C LEU A 86 17.61 -9.41 -15.98
N TYR A 87 16.96 -8.90 -14.95
CA TYR A 87 17.54 -7.93 -14.03
C TYR A 87 17.66 -8.55 -12.65
N MET A 88 18.86 -8.51 -12.07
CA MET A 88 19.08 -8.95 -10.70
C MET A 88 19.23 -7.73 -9.79
N PHE A 89 18.37 -7.65 -8.78
CA PHE A 89 18.54 -6.75 -7.65
C PHE A 89 19.35 -7.47 -6.57
N CYS A 90 20.54 -6.95 -6.27
CA CYS A 90 21.37 -7.41 -5.16
C CYS A 90 21.28 -6.39 -4.03
N PRO A 91 20.64 -6.70 -2.88
CA PRO A 91 20.63 -5.81 -1.73
C PRO A 91 22.07 -5.57 -1.23
N VAL A 92 22.28 -4.43 -0.58
CA VAL A 92 23.53 -4.07 0.09
C VAL A 92 23.27 -4.06 1.59
N GLY A 93 24.05 -4.83 2.34
CA GLY A 93 23.97 -4.92 3.79
C GLY A 93 24.42 -3.63 4.48
N HIS A 94 24.10 -3.52 5.77
CA HIS A 94 24.48 -2.39 6.62
C HIS A 94 26.01 -2.16 6.71
N ASP A 95 26.80 -3.20 6.45
CA ASP A 95 28.26 -3.20 6.44
C ASP A 95 28.86 -2.99 5.03
N GLY A 96 28.01 -2.84 4.01
CA GLY A 96 28.39 -2.72 2.61
C GLY A 96 28.57 -4.04 1.87
N ASP A 97 28.38 -5.19 2.54
CA ASP A 97 28.43 -6.49 1.87
C ASP A 97 27.29 -6.63 0.86
N HIS A 98 27.56 -7.30 -0.26
CA HIS A 98 26.57 -7.57 -1.29
C HIS A 98 27.04 -8.69 -2.23
N PHE A 99 26.08 -9.44 -2.74
CA PHE A 99 26.35 -10.45 -3.75
C PHE A 99 26.70 -9.81 -5.10
N ILE A 100 27.85 -10.20 -5.67
CA ILE A 100 28.29 -9.76 -7.01
C ILE A 100 28.20 -10.95 -7.99
N PRO A 101 27.20 -10.99 -8.88
CA PRO A 101 27.07 -12.04 -9.88
C PRO A 101 28.21 -11.98 -10.92
N LYS A 102 28.94 -13.09 -11.08
CA LYS A 102 30.16 -13.17 -11.92
C LYS A 102 29.93 -12.88 -13.41
N ASP A 103 28.78 -13.28 -13.94
CA ASP A 103 28.45 -13.19 -15.36
C ASP A 103 27.49 -12.02 -15.67
N ALA A 104 27.31 -11.11 -14.71
CA ALA A 104 26.42 -9.96 -14.87
C ALA A 104 27.20 -8.67 -15.16
N ARG A 105 26.51 -7.73 -15.81
CA ARG A 105 26.98 -6.36 -15.95
C ARG A 105 26.29 -5.49 -14.89
N LEU A 106 27.07 -4.74 -14.12
CA LEU A 106 26.52 -3.71 -13.24
C LEU A 106 25.94 -2.57 -14.09
N ILE A 107 24.73 -2.16 -13.74
CA ILE A 107 24.03 -1.06 -14.39
C ILE A 107 24.45 0.24 -13.71
N THR A 108 25.29 1.01 -14.38
CA THR A 108 25.83 2.28 -13.85
C THR A 108 25.24 3.51 -14.52
N ASP A 109 24.62 3.37 -15.69
CA ASP A 109 24.01 4.47 -16.42
C ASP A 109 22.64 4.83 -15.82
N GLU A 110 22.44 6.10 -15.48
CA GLU A 110 21.22 6.56 -14.80
C GLU A 110 19.98 6.51 -15.69
N ASN A 111 20.12 6.73 -17.01
CA ASN A 111 18.98 6.62 -17.92
C ASN A 111 18.55 5.16 -18.08
N GLU A 112 19.52 4.24 -18.16
CA GLU A 112 19.25 2.80 -18.16
C GLU A 112 18.56 2.37 -16.85
N LYS A 113 19.04 2.84 -15.68
CA LYS A 113 18.36 2.58 -14.39
C LYS A 113 16.93 3.10 -14.37
N GLU A 114 16.70 4.34 -14.83
CA GLU A 114 15.37 4.93 -14.88
C GLU A 114 14.44 4.14 -15.81
N PHE A 115 14.91 3.76 -17.01
CA PHE A 115 14.15 2.93 -17.94
C PHE A 115 13.77 1.58 -17.31
N ILE A 116 14.72 0.91 -16.66
CA ILE A 116 14.49 -0.40 -16.02
C ILE A 116 13.49 -0.26 -14.88
N SER A 117 13.64 0.76 -14.04
CA SER A 117 12.69 1.06 -12.97
C SER A 117 11.28 1.29 -13.54
N ASN A 118 11.16 2.12 -14.57
CA ASN A 118 9.88 2.41 -15.20
C ASN A 118 9.26 1.20 -15.89
N THR A 119 10.05 0.29 -16.46
CA THR A 119 9.54 -0.87 -17.20
C THR A 119 9.25 -2.08 -16.31
N LEU A 120 10.06 -2.32 -15.28
CA LEU A 120 9.80 -3.38 -14.29
C LEU A 120 8.57 -3.06 -13.44
N PHE A 121 8.43 -1.81 -13.01
CA PHE A 121 7.36 -1.39 -12.11
C PHE A 121 6.21 -0.66 -12.84
N ALA A 122 6.27 -0.56 -14.18
CA ALA A 122 5.35 0.25 -14.98
C ALA A 122 5.15 1.68 -14.44
N GLY A 123 6.19 2.31 -13.87
CA GLY A 123 6.07 3.59 -13.18
C GLY A 123 5.29 3.55 -11.85
N GLY A 124 5.25 2.39 -11.20
CA GLY A 124 4.55 2.13 -9.93
C GLY A 124 3.18 1.42 -10.06
N TRP A 125 2.74 1.11 -11.28
CA TRP A 125 1.39 0.59 -11.56
C TRP A 125 1.30 -0.94 -11.66
N SER A 126 2.44 -1.64 -11.71
CA SER A 126 2.47 -3.10 -11.74
C SER A 126 3.56 -3.65 -10.82
N THR A 127 3.34 -4.87 -10.32
CA THR A 127 4.37 -5.64 -9.63
C THR A 127 5.12 -6.48 -10.66
N PRO A 128 6.45 -6.36 -10.78
CA PRO A 128 7.22 -7.16 -11.72
C PRO A 128 7.11 -8.65 -11.41
N PHE A 129 7.18 -9.48 -12.46
CA PHE A 129 7.30 -10.91 -12.28
C PHE A 129 8.73 -11.25 -11.82
N SER A 130 8.84 -11.90 -10.66
CA SER A 130 10.11 -12.43 -10.17
C SER A 130 10.22 -13.92 -10.44
N TYR A 131 11.38 -14.35 -10.92
CA TYR A 131 11.69 -15.77 -11.13
C TYR A 131 12.00 -16.48 -9.81
N PHE A 132 12.70 -15.78 -8.92
CA PHE A 132 13.12 -16.27 -7.61
C PHE A 132 13.10 -15.10 -6.63
N THR A 133 12.30 -15.22 -5.58
CA THR A 133 12.29 -14.30 -4.45
C THR A 133 12.19 -15.13 -3.18
N LEU A 134 13.03 -14.81 -2.20
CA LEU A 134 12.83 -15.26 -0.83
C LEU A 134 12.25 -14.11 -0.04
N ASN A 135 11.30 -14.43 0.83
CA ASN A 135 10.79 -13.44 1.77
C ASN A 135 11.96 -12.98 2.66
N PRO A 136 12.05 -11.67 2.91
CA PRO A 136 12.88 -11.15 3.98
C PRO A 136 12.63 -11.89 5.29
N ARG A 137 13.64 -11.92 6.15
CA ARG A 137 13.52 -12.48 7.49
C ARG A 137 14.05 -11.47 8.49
N GLY A 138 13.23 -11.11 9.46
CA GLY A 138 13.66 -10.30 10.58
C GLY A 138 14.74 -11.02 11.37
N VAL A 139 15.79 -10.27 11.70
CA VAL A 139 16.94 -10.71 12.49
C VAL A 139 17.26 -9.66 13.55
N GLU A 140 18.06 -10.05 14.54
CA GLU A 140 18.55 -9.11 15.55
C GLU A 140 19.38 -8.01 14.88
N THR A 141 19.24 -6.77 15.35
CA THR A 141 20.06 -5.66 14.87
C THR A 141 21.53 -5.95 15.17
N PRO A 142 22.42 -5.96 14.17
CA PRO A 142 23.82 -6.28 14.40
C PRO A 142 24.49 -5.30 15.37
N ASP A 143 25.30 -5.79 16.32
CA ASP A 143 26.10 -4.96 17.23
C ASP A 143 27.06 -4.00 16.49
N THR A 144 27.42 -4.34 15.25
CA THR A 144 28.27 -3.55 14.36
C THR A 144 27.52 -2.41 13.67
N TYR A 145 26.18 -2.39 13.75
CA TYR A 145 25.38 -1.34 13.15
C TYR A 145 25.61 -0.01 13.88
N VAL A 146 26.05 0.98 13.11
CA VAL A 146 26.14 2.36 13.57
C VAL A 146 25.16 3.16 12.74
N ALA A 147 24.12 3.68 13.39
CA ALA A 147 23.14 4.53 12.74
C ALA A 147 23.86 5.67 11.98
N PRO A 148 23.61 5.84 10.67
CA PRO A 148 24.20 6.93 9.91
C PRO A 148 24.00 8.26 10.63
N LYS A 149 25.05 9.09 10.65
CA LYS A 149 24.92 10.45 11.18
C LYS A 149 23.91 11.19 10.32
N LYS A 150 22.72 11.44 10.87
CA LYS A 150 21.67 12.22 10.21
C LYS A 150 22.26 13.59 9.84
N ASN A 151 22.40 13.85 8.55
CA ASN A 151 22.71 15.20 8.07
C ASN A 151 21.43 16.02 8.26
N PRO A 152 21.46 17.12 9.04
CA PRO A 152 20.25 17.91 9.31
C PRO A 152 19.58 18.45 8.03
N ASP A 153 20.29 18.48 6.90
CA ASP A 153 19.79 18.92 5.61
C ASP A 153 19.19 17.78 4.74
N ASP A 154 19.43 16.50 5.05
CA ASP A 154 19.08 15.36 4.15
C ASP A 154 17.75 14.67 4.47
N LEU A 155 17.03 15.07 5.52
CA LEU A 155 15.76 14.43 5.87
C LEU A 155 14.63 15.45 5.82
N LYS A 156 13.69 15.22 4.89
CA LYS A 156 12.29 15.62 5.08
C LYS A 156 11.80 14.85 6.30
N HIS A 157 12.09 15.34 7.50
CA HIS A 157 11.56 14.75 8.71
C HIS A 157 10.05 14.82 8.62
N GLY A 158 9.40 13.65 8.62
CA GLY A 158 7.99 13.60 8.96
C GLY A 158 7.82 14.23 10.35
N HIS A 159 6.68 14.90 10.56
CA HIS A 159 6.35 15.39 11.88
C HIS A 159 6.38 14.24 12.88
N GLN A 160 6.84 14.54 14.09
CA GLN A 160 6.74 13.57 15.17
C GLN A 160 5.27 13.32 15.50
N SER A 161 5.01 12.30 16.31
CA SER A 161 3.67 11.93 16.74
C SER A 161 3.64 11.58 18.22
N GLN A 162 2.45 11.73 18.80
CA GLN A 162 2.07 11.20 20.10
C GLN A 162 0.88 10.26 19.93
N CYS A 163 0.91 9.14 20.65
CA CYS A 163 -0.08 8.08 20.54
C CYS A 163 -0.85 7.90 21.84
N PHE A 164 -2.17 7.68 21.74
CA PHE A 164 -3.03 7.42 22.89
C PHE A 164 -3.98 6.26 22.59
N ILE A 165 -4.17 5.34 23.54
CA ILE A 165 -5.27 4.37 23.49
C ILE A 165 -6.55 5.07 23.93
N ALA A 166 -7.56 5.05 23.08
CA ALA A 166 -8.89 5.54 23.42
C ALA A 166 -9.53 4.66 24.50
N GLN A 167 -9.96 5.30 25.59
CA GLN A 167 -10.77 4.69 26.66
C GLN A 167 -11.82 5.69 27.14
N GLY A 168 -12.76 5.22 27.98
CA GLY A 168 -13.77 6.07 28.62
C GLY A 168 -14.48 6.97 27.61
N LEU A 169 -14.55 8.28 27.93
CA LEU A 169 -15.17 9.26 27.05
C LEU A 169 -14.51 9.32 25.67
N THR A 170 -13.18 9.26 25.57
CA THR A 170 -12.49 9.28 24.27
C THR A 170 -12.93 8.14 23.37
N LEU A 171 -13.13 6.93 23.92
CA LEU A 171 -13.61 5.78 23.15
C LEU A 171 -15.04 6.02 22.64
N GLU A 172 -15.93 6.52 23.50
CA GLU A 172 -17.33 6.83 23.11
C GLU A 172 -17.39 7.86 21.96
N LEU A 173 -16.56 8.90 22.01
CA LEU A 173 -16.50 9.93 20.95
C LEU A 173 -15.99 9.36 19.62
N VAL A 174 -14.98 8.49 19.65
CA VAL A 174 -14.47 7.85 18.45
C VAL A 174 -15.47 6.84 17.88
N GLU A 175 -16.19 6.11 18.72
CA GLU A 175 -17.25 5.20 18.29
C GLU A 175 -18.41 5.96 17.63
N ASP A 176 -18.85 7.10 18.17
CA ASP A 176 -19.86 7.96 17.52
C ASP A 176 -19.37 8.47 16.15
N TYR A 177 -18.12 8.94 16.07
CA TYR A 177 -17.50 9.33 14.79
C TYR A 177 -17.49 8.20 13.76
N ASN A 178 -17.06 7.00 14.17
CA ASN A 178 -17.02 5.83 13.29
C ASN A 178 -18.43 5.45 12.84
N GLN A 179 -19.42 5.43 13.75
CA GLN A 179 -20.81 5.14 13.41
C GLN A 179 -21.39 6.16 12.41
N ARG A 180 -21.16 7.45 12.61
CA ARG A 180 -21.57 8.50 11.67
C ARG A 180 -20.86 8.34 10.31
N THR A 181 -19.60 7.91 10.32
CA THR A 181 -18.81 7.66 9.09
C THR A 181 -19.36 6.48 8.32
N GLU A 182 -19.73 5.40 9.00
CA GLU A 182 -20.40 4.25 8.39
C GLU A 182 -21.76 4.64 7.77
N GLN A 183 -22.56 5.44 8.47
CA GLN A 183 -23.84 5.94 7.96
C GLN A 183 -23.65 6.83 6.72
N TYR A 184 -22.65 7.72 6.74
CA TYR A 184 -22.26 8.53 5.59
C TYR A 184 -21.88 7.65 4.39
N ASN A 185 -20.96 6.71 4.59
CA ASN A 185 -20.51 5.80 3.53
C ASN A 185 -21.65 4.92 2.98
N ALA A 186 -22.55 4.46 3.83
CA ALA A 186 -23.74 3.72 3.40
C ALA A 186 -24.70 4.58 2.56
N GLY A 187 -24.85 5.86 2.91
CA GLY A 187 -25.58 6.85 2.13
C GLY A 187 -24.95 7.06 0.74
N ILE A 188 -23.64 7.32 0.69
CA ILE A 188 -22.88 7.44 -0.57
C ILE A 188 -23.06 6.20 -1.45
N HIS A 189 -22.91 5.00 -0.87
CA HIS A 189 -23.04 3.73 -1.59
C HIS A 189 -24.45 3.54 -2.17
N THR A 190 -25.48 3.98 -1.45
CA THR A 190 -26.86 3.92 -1.93
C THR A 190 -27.05 4.80 -3.16
N VAL A 191 -26.49 6.01 -3.16
CA VAL A 191 -26.53 6.91 -4.31
C VAL A 191 -25.76 6.33 -5.50
N LEU A 192 -24.55 5.82 -5.27
CA LEU A 192 -23.73 5.23 -6.34
C LEU A 192 -24.40 4.02 -6.99
N LYS A 193 -25.06 3.16 -6.21
CA LYS A 193 -25.88 2.06 -6.73
C LYS A 193 -27.05 2.53 -7.58
N GLU A 194 -27.71 3.61 -7.19
CA GLU A 194 -28.80 4.18 -7.98
C GLU A 194 -28.28 4.74 -9.31
N ILE A 195 -27.14 5.44 -9.31
CA ILE A 195 -26.48 5.93 -10.52
C ILE A 195 -26.04 4.76 -11.42
N GLU A 196 -25.48 3.70 -10.83
CA GLU A 196 -25.12 2.49 -11.55
C GLU A 196 -26.35 1.82 -12.18
N HIS A 197 -27.46 1.75 -11.45
CA HIS A 197 -28.73 1.24 -11.98
C HIS A 197 -29.24 2.07 -13.15
N ILE A 198 -29.24 3.40 -13.02
CA ILE A 198 -29.64 4.32 -14.09
C ILE A 198 -28.76 4.11 -15.33
N THR A 199 -27.44 4.02 -15.16
CA THR A 199 -26.51 3.89 -16.30
C THR A 199 -26.54 2.50 -16.95
N SER A 200 -26.67 1.43 -16.17
CA SER A 200 -26.62 0.03 -16.64
C SER A 200 -27.96 -0.56 -17.06
N VAL A 201 -29.08 0.06 -16.67
CA VAL A 201 -30.44 -0.42 -17.00
C VAL A 201 -31.20 0.63 -17.78
N GLU A 202 -31.43 1.80 -17.21
CA GLU A 202 -32.31 2.82 -17.81
C GLU A 202 -31.69 3.49 -19.05
N LEU A 203 -30.37 3.65 -19.07
CA LEU A 203 -29.63 4.30 -20.15
C LEU A 203 -28.80 3.32 -20.99
N ASN A 204 -28.90 2.01 -20.75
CA ASN A 204 -28.05 1.01 -21.41
C ASN A 204 -28.11 1.09 -22.93
N ASP A 205 -29.31 1.18 -23.50
CA ASP A 205 -29.48 1.26 -24.95
C ASP A 205 -28.77 2.49 -25.56
N GLN A 206 -28.71 3.60 -24.82
CA GLN A 206 -28.03 4.83 -25.26
C GLN A 206 -26.51 4.66 -25.32
N PHE A 207 -25.92 3.94 -24.37
CA PHE A 207 -24.48 3.67 -24.34
C PHE A 207 -24.10 2.54 -25.30
N GLN A 208 -24.89 1.48 -25.38
CA GLN A 208 -24.69 0.38 -26.34
C GLN A 208 -24.76 0.87 -27.79
N ALA A 209 -25.60 1.86 -28.09
CA ALA A 209 -25.67 2.45 -29.43
C ALA A 209 -24.38 3.19 -29.87
N GLN A 210 -23.50 3.56 -28.93
CA GLN A 210 -22.20 4.17 -29.23
C GLN A 210 -21.11 3.13 -29.53
N LEU A 211 -21.40 1.85 -29.28
CA LEU A 211 -20.42 0.77 -29.32
C LEU A 211 -20.67 -0.18 -30.50
N PRO A 212 -19.61 -0.85 -31.00
CA PRO A 212 -19.77 -1.97 -31.93
C PRO A 212 -20.57 -3.12 -31.30
N ALA A 213 -21.27 -3.89 -32.14
CA ALA A 213 -22.03 -5.05 -31.67
C ALA A 213 -21.12 -6.09 -30.98
N GLY A 214 -21.46 -6.46 -29.74
CA GLY A 214 -20.69 -7.40 -28.91
C GLY A 214 -19.65 -6.74 -28.00
N GLU A 215 -19.47 -5.42 -28.10
CA GLU A 215 -18.66 -4.65 -27.17
C GLU A 215 -19.50 -4.25 -25.94
N GLY A 216 -18.84 -3.98 -24.81
CA GLY A 216 -19.50 -3.51 -23.60
C GLY A 216 -18.88 -2.23 -23.04
N TYR A 217 -19.43 -1.75 -21.94
CA TYR A 217 -18.87 -0.64 -21.19
C TYR A 217 -18.81 -0.93 -19.69
N TYR A 218 -18.02 -0.13 -19.00
CA TYR A 218 -17.99 -0.04 -17.55
C TYR A 218 -18.14 1.41 -17.09
N MET A 219 -18.54 1.58 -15.84
CA MET A 219 -18.65 2.88 -15.19
C MET A 219 -17.63 2.98 -14.07
N ASN A 220 -16.85 4.06 -14.07
CA ASN A 220 -16.14 4.53 -12.90
C ASN A 220 -16.97 5.64 -12.25
N SER A 221 -16.97 5.68 -10.92
CA SER A 221 -17.59 6.76 -10.17
C SER A 221 -16.61 7.29 -9.13
N SER A 222 -16.70 8.59 -8.87
CA SER A 222 -15.95 9.25 -7.81
C SER A 222 -16.87 10.15 -7.01
N THR A 223 -16.48 10.41 -5.77
CA THR A 223 -17.22 11.30 -4.87
C THR A 223 -16.28 12.28 -4.22
N MET A 224 -16.68 13.54 -4.21
CA MET A 224 -15.98 14.62 -3.54
C MET A 224 -16.92 15.32 -2.55
N THR A 225 -16.36 16.00 -1.56
CA THR A 225 -17.14 16.90 -0.70
C THR A 225 -16.96 18.33 -1.22
N ASN A 226 -18.05 19.07 -1.41
CA ASN A 226 -17.97 20.49 -1.79
C ASN A 226 -17.75 21.39 -0.57
N ASP A 227 -17.59 22.69 -0.81
CA ASP A 227 -17.40 23.70 0.24
C ASP A 227 -18.55 23.76 1.26
N ASP A 228 -19.74 23.32 0.88
CA ASP A 228 -20.92 23.23 1.77
C ASP A 228 -20.98 21.92 2.57
N GLY A 229 -19.94 21.08 2.51
CA GLY A 229 -19.90 19.78 3.21
C GLY A 229 -20.74 18.68 2.55
N LYS A 230 -21.34 18.94 1.38
CA LYS A 230 -22.19 17.98 0.65
C LYS A 230 -21.40 17.13 -0.33
N ALA A 231 -21.83 15.88 -0.48
CA ALA A 231 -21.26 14.98 -1.48
C ALA A 231 -21.64 15.42 -2.91
N GLN A 232 -20.63 15.54 -3.76
CA GLN A 232 -20.73 15.68 -5.21
C GLN A 232 -20.28 14.38 -5.86
N TYR A 233 -20.97 14.02 -6.94
CA TYR A 233 -20.79 12.73 -7.59
C TYR A 233 -20.40 12.97 -9.03
N SER A 234 -19.43 12.19 -9.47
CA SER A 234 -18.91 12.26 -10.82
C SER A 234 -18.81 10.85 -11.40
N ILE A 235 -19.05 10.73 -12.70
CA ILE A 235 -19.02 9.45 -13.42
C ILE A 235 -18.20 9.54 -14.70
N SER A 236 -17.58 8.43 -15.07
CA SER A 236 -16.93 8.23 -16.36
C SER A 236 -17.35 6.87 -16.90
N ILE A 237 -17.92 6.85 -18.10
CA ILE A 237 -18.36 5.61 -18.77
C ILE A 237 -17.39 5.32 -19.90
N ARG A 238 -16.88 4.10 -19.96
CA ARG A 238 -15.75 3.73 -20.83
C ARG A 238 -15.98 2.39 -21.51
N ASN A 239 -15.42 2.25 -22.71
CA ASN A 239 -15.43 1.00 -23.45
C ASN A 239 -14.63 -0.10 -22.71
N ASN A 240 -15.17 -1.32 -22.63
CA ASN A 240 -14.50 -2.50 -22.06
C ASN A 240 -13.30 -2.95 -22.92
N GLY A 241 -13.38 -2.81 -24.24
CA GLY A 241 -12.38 -3.31 -25.18
C GLY A 241 -12.38 -4.83 -25.32
N ASN A 242 -13.56 -5.47 -25.21
CA ASN A 242 -13.73 -6.90 -25.42
C ASN A 242 -13.45 -7.32 -26.87
N ILE A 243 -13.69 -6.42 -27.82
CA ILE A 243 -13.45 -6.66 -29.26
C ILE A 243 -12.10 -6.09 -29.69
N ASP A 244 -11.76 -4.88 -29.23
CA ASP A 244 -10.49 -4.21 -29.54
C ASP A 244 -9.85 -3.64 -28.27
N THR A 245 -8.77 -4.28 -27.83
CA THR A 245 -8.00 -3.87 -26.67
C THR A 245 -7.38 -2.49 -26.81
N MET A 246 -7.14 -1.99 -28.03
CA MET A 246 -6.63 -0.63 -28.26
C MET A 246 -7.70 0.44 -28.01
N SER A 247 -8.98 0.05 -28.05
CA SER A 247 -10.13 0.90 -27.75
C SER A 247 -10.59 0.83 -26.29
N ALA A 248 -9.98 -0.06 -25.50
CA ALA A 248 -10.28 -0.21 -24.08
C ALA A 248 -10.05 1.10 -23.31
N GLY A 249 -10.98 1.46 -22.44
CA GLY A 249 -10.88 2.66 -21.61
C GLY A 249 -11.21 3.98 -22.33
N GLN A 250 -11.50 3.97 -23.63
CA GLN A 250 -11.95 5.17 -24.33
C GLN A 250 -13.31 5.65 -23.78
N PRO A 251 -13.47 6.96 -23.50
CA PRO A 251 -14.67 7.49 -22.87
C PRO A 251 -15.86 7.51 -23.84
N LEU A 252 -17.04 7.20 -23.32
CA LEU A 252 -18.32 7.36 -24.01
C LEU A 252 -18.95 8.72 -23.68
N GLU A 253 -19.78 9.22 -24.61
CA GLU A 253 -20.49 10.48 -24.44
C GLU A 253 -21.62 10.31 -23.42
N ILE A 254 -21.65 11.17 -22.39
CA ILE A 254 -22.70 11.21 -21.37
C ILE A 254 -23.53 12.49 -21.57
N LYS A 255 -24.82 12.34 -21.85
CA LYS A 255 -25.75 13.46 -22.05
C LYS A 255 -26.63 13.66 -20.84
N SER A 256 -26.97 14.92 -20.58
CA SER A 256 -28.06 15.27 -19.68
C SER A 256 -29.35 14.58 -20.11
N ASN A 257 -30.08 14.04 -19.15
CA ASN A 257 -31.24 13.19 -19.35
C ASN A 257 -32.29 13.46 -18.26
N ASP A 258 -33.33 12.62 -18.20
CA ASP A 258 -34.41 12.80 -17.22
C ASP A 258 -33.92 12.60 -15.77
N PHE A 259 -32.85 11.87 -15.51
CA PHE A 259 -32.35 11.62 -14.16
C PHE A 259 -31.39 12.72 -13.69
N PHE A 260 -30.42 13.09 -14.52
CA PHE A 260 -29.40 14.07 -14.16
C PHE A 260 -28.94 14.94 -15.33
N ILE A 261 -28.41 16.11 -14.99
CA ILE A 261 -27.63 17.00 -15.83
C ILE A 261 -26.17 16.55 -15.70
N ALA A 262 -25.51 16.32 -16.84
CA ALA A 262 -24.10 15.92 -16.91
C ALA A 262 -23.25 17.11 -17.36
N GLU A 263 -22.27 17.49 -16.54
CA GLU A 263 -21.32 18.56 -16.82
C GLU A 263 -19.92 17.97 -16.92
N GLN A 264 -19.31 18.05 -18.09
CA GLN A 264 -17.97 17.52 -18.31
C GLN A 264 -16.95 18.31 -17.47
N THR A 265 -16.13 17.57 -16.72
CA THR A 265 -14.97 18.08 -15.99
C THR A 265 -13.68 17.74 -16.74
N ASP A 266 -12.53 18.07 -16.17
CA ASP A 266 -11.24 17.65 -16.70
C ASP A 266 -11.15 16.10 -16.78
N TYR A 267 -10.35 15.58 -17.72
CA TYR A 267 -10.04 14.14 -17.87
C TYR A 267 -11.20 13.17 -18.20
N SER A 268 -12.24 13.64 -18.91
CA SER A 268 -13.36 12.82 -19.42
C SER A 268 -14.28 12.23 -18.33
N GLU A 269 -14.31 12.89 -17.18
CA GLU A 269 -15.28 12.66 -16.12
C GLU A 269 -16.44 13.66 -16.24
N HIS A 270 -17.64 13.29 -15.79
CA HIS A 270 -18.81 14.16 -15.77
C HIS A 270 -19.33 14.29 -14.36
N LYS A 271 -19.40 15.51 -13.85
CA LYS A 271 -20.16 15.83 -12.66
C LYS A 271 -21.64 15.67 -12.97
N ILE A 272 -22.36 14.98 -12.11
CA ILE A 272 -23.81 14.78 -12.26
C ILE A 272 -24.59 15.55 -11.20
N THR A 273 -25.59 16.29 -11.65
CA THR A 273 -26.55 17.00 -10.78
C THR A 273 -27.95 16.50 -11.10
N PRO A 274 -28.80 16.13 -10.13
CA PRO A 274 -30.15 15.69 -10.41
C PRO A 274 -30.94 16.68 -11.27
N ASN A 275 -31.65 16.17 -12.27
CA ASN A 275 -32.51 16.98 -13.11
C ASN A 275 -33.85 17.24 -12.38
N THR A 276 -33.88 18.23 -11.49
CA THR A 276 -35.04 18.50 -10.62
C THR A 276 -36.31 18.93 -11.37
N ALA A 277 -36.24 19.15 -12.69
CA ALA A 277 -37.39 19.44 -13.54
C ALA A 277 -38.24 18.20 -13.85
N THR A 278 -37.72 16.98 -13.64
CA THR A 278 -38.42 15.72 -13.92
C THR A 278 -38.75 14.96 -12.62
N LYS A 279 -39.60 13.94 -12.71
CA LYS A 279 -39.90 13.07 -11.55
C LYS A 279 -38.72 12.17 -11.20
N GLN A 280 -38.00 11.69 -12.20
CA GLN A 280 -36.84 10.81 -12.07
C GLN A 280 -35.70 11.55 -11.37
N GLY A 281 -35.37 12.76 -11.83
CA GLY A 281 -34.34 13.57 -11.19
C GLY A 281 -34.74 14.06 -9.80
N GLN A 282 -36.02 14.30 -9.52
CA GLN A 282 -36.48 14.54 -8.14
C GLN A 282 -36.31 13.33 -7.22
N ALA A 283 -36.50 12.10 -7.73
CA ALA A 283 -36.25 10.88 -6.96
C ALA A 283 -34.75 10.69 -6.67
N LEU A 284 -33.89 10.92 -7.66
CA LEU A 284 -32.44 10.90 -7.48
C LEU A 284 -31.99 12.00 -6.49
N ALA A 285 -32.52 13.21 -6.61
CA ALA A 285 -32.24 14.32 -5.69
C ALA A 285 -32.58 13.95 -4.25
N LYS A 286 -33.76 13.35 -4.02
CA LYS A 286 -34.15 12.87 -2.69
C LYS A 286 -33.18 11.82 -2.16
N THR A 287 -32.69 10.92 -3.01
CA THR A 287 -31.72 9.89 -2.62
C THR A 287 -30.39 10.52 -2.21
N MET A 288 -29.93 11.53 -2.96
CA MET A 288 -28.71 12.29 -2.64
C MET A 288 -28.87 13.14 -1.38
N ASP A 289 -30.02 13.77 -1.17
CA ASP A 289 -30.32 14.59 0.01
C ASP A 289 -30.46 13.77 1.29
N ASN A 290 -30.71 12.45 1.19
CA ASN A 290 -30.75 11.56 2.35
C ASN A 290 -29.36 11.14 2.85
N VAL A 291 -28.28 11.47 2.12
CA VAL A 291 -26.93 11.22 2.60
C VAL A 291 -26.63 12.18 3.75
N PRO A 292 -26.25 11.70 4.94
CA PRO A 292 -25.93 12.57 6.06
C PRO A 292 -24.69 13.43 5.73
N GLU A 293 -24.44 14.46 6.53
CA GLU A 293 -23.22 15.26 6.39
C GLU A 293 -21.99 14.42 6.71
N LYS A 294 -20.88 14.68 6.00
CA LYS A 294 -19.61 14.00 6.25
C LYS A 294 -19.14 14.34 7.67
N PRO A 295 -19.01 13.37 8.59
CA PRO A 295 -18.54 13.66 9.93
C PRO A 295 -17.08 14.10 9.91
N SER A 296 -16.72 14.97 10.85
CA SER A 296 -15.34 15.41 11.06
C SER A 296 -14.91 15.16 12.50
N LEU A 297 -13.64 14.81 12.72
CA LEU A 297 -13.08 14.73 14.07
C LEU A 297 -13.01 16.11 14.76
N THR A 298 -13.04 17.19 13.98
CA THR A 298 -13.16 18.55 14.53
C THR A 298 -14.50 18.82 15.22
N ASP A 299 -15.51 17.99 14.99
CA ASP A 299 -16.82 18.09 15.65
C ASP A 299 -16.75 17.71 17.15
N TYR A 300 -15.63 17.14 17.59
CA TYR A 300 -15.40 16.68 18.96
C TYR A 300 -14.26 17.49 19.60
N PRO A 301 -14.55 18.63 20.25
CA PRO A 301 -13.53 19.50 20.83
C PRO A 301 -12.58 18.79 21.80
N ASP A 302 -13.07 17.77 22.52
CA ASP A 302 -12.28 16.95 23.44
C ASP A 302 -11.21 16.08 22.74
N LEU A 303 -11.36 15.84 21.44
CA LEU A 303 -10.38 15.13 20.61
C LEU A 303 -9.45 16.10 19.86
N VAL A 304 -9.71 17.41 19.90
CA VAL A 304 -8.91 18.41 19.18
C VAL A 304 -7.75 18.86 20.07
N ALA A 305 -6.53 18.57 19.62
CA ALA A 305 -5.31 18.97 20.28
C ALA A 305 -4.87 20.40 19.91
N ASP A 306 -4.11 21.02 20.80
CA ASP A 306 -3.38 22.27 20.56
C ASP A 306 -1.87 21.98 20.63
N MET A 307 -1.42 21.01 19.82
CA MET A 307 -0.02 20.61 19.78
C MET A 307 0.79 21.55 18.87
N PRO A 308 2.05 21.88 19.23
CA PRO A 308 2.96 22.57 18.35
C PRO A 308 3.11 21.78 17.04
N PHE A 309 2.72 22.41 15.93
CA PHE A 309 2.80 21.82 14.61
C PHE A 309 2.94 22.95 13.58
N LYS A 310 4.02 22.93 12.81
CA LYS A 310 4.30 23.92 11.77
C LYS A 310 4.04 23.31 10.40
N GLU A 311 2.84 23.56 9.88
CA GLU A 311 2.43 23.16 8.53
C GLU A 311 3.43 23.64 7.46
N ASN A 312 3.88 22.72 6.62
CA ASN A 312 4.55 22.98 5.37
C ASN A 312 3.58 22.81 4.18
N LYS A 313 4.04 23.16 2.97
CA LYS A 313 3.18 23.12 1.75
C LYS A 313 2.66 21.71 1.41
N ILE A 314 3.42 20.67 1.71
CA ILE A 314 3.03 19.28 1.49
C ILE A 314 1.95 18.89 2.51
N ASP A 315 2.09 19.32 3.77
CA ASP A 315 1.09 19.05 4.80
C ASP A 315 -0.25 19.70 4.47
N THR A 316 -0.23 20.96 4.01
CA THR A 316 -1.44 21.63 3.53
C THR A 316 -2.09 20.87 2.36
N LEU A 317 -1.29 20.36 1.42
CA LEU A 317 -1.80 19.58 0.28
C LEU A 317 -2.43 18.25 0.73
N LEU A 318 -1.82 17.59 1.72
CA LEU A 318 -2.25 16.30 2.25
C LEU A 318 -3.23 16.42 3.42
N ASN A 319 -3.65 17.64 3.76
CA ASN A 319 -4.47 17.96 4.92
C ASN A 319 -3.95 17.35 6.24
N VAL A 320 -2.63 17.35 6.41
CA VAL A 320 -1.95 16.92 7.63
C VAL A 320 -1.86 18.11 8.58
N ASN A 321 -2.33 17.93 9.81
CA ASN A 321 -2.26 18.95 10.86
C ASN A 321 -1.90 18.31 12.21
N GLY A 322 -1.67 19.15 13.23
CA GLY A 322 -1.39 18.73 14.61
C GLY A 322 -2.60 18.65 15.53
N ASN A 323 -3.77 19.12 15.08
CA ASN A 323 -4.94 19.31 15.94
C ASN A 323 -5.88 18.10 15.94
N THR A 324 -6.08 17.48 14.77
CA THR A 324 -6.98 16.32 14.63
C THR A 324 -6.19 15.03 14.59
N PRO A 325 -6.59 14.00 15.35
CA PRO A 325 -5.89 12.73 15.34
C PRO A 325 -6.16 11.96 14.07
N ARG A 326 -5.20 11.11 13.70
CA ARG A 326 -5.48 9.94 12.88
C ARG A 326 -5.94 8.80 13.79
N ILE A 327 -7.02 8.14 13.42
CA ILE A 327 -7.51 6.96 14.13
C ILE A 327 -6.91 5.72 13.48
N ASP A 328 -6.36 4.84 14.30
CA ASP A 328 -5.87 3.52 13.90
C ASP A 328 -6.47 2.44 14.82
N THR A 329 -6.38 1.18 14.42
CA THR A 329 -6.83 0.04 15.22
C THR A 329 -5.73 -1.00 15.34
N PHE A 330 -5.32 -1.27 16.57
CA PHE A 330 -4.28 -2.24 16.90
C PHE A 330 -4.75 -3.20 17.98
N ASP A 331 -4.73 -4.51 17.70
CA ASP A 331 -5.10 -5.59 18.62
C ASP A 331 -6.43 -5.36 19.40
N GLY A 332 -7.43 -4.82 18.72
CA GLY A 332 -8.73 -4.49 19.32
C GLY A 332 -8.79 -3.16 20.08
N HIS A 333 -7.67 -2.45 20.22
CA HIS A 333 -7.61 -1.10 20.74
C HIS A 333 -7.71 -0.05 19.62
N ILE A 334 -8.40 1.05 19.92
CA ILE A 334 -8.44 2.24 19.07
C ILE A 334 -7.30 3.17 19.50
N ILE A 335 -6.44 3.54 18.56
CA ILE A 335 -5.29 4.41 18.78
C ILE A 335 -5.52 5.76 18.12
N LEU A 336 -5.31 6.83 18.87
CA LEU A 336 -5.28 8.20 18.38
C LEU A 336 -3.83 8.64 18.19
N LYS A 337 -3.47 9.00 16.95
CA LYS A 337 -2.13 9.50 16.59
C LYS A 337 -2.21 11.00 16.23
N TYR A 338 -1.62 11.84 17.05
CA TYR A 338 -1.52 13.29 16.83
C TYR A 338 -0.14 13.64 16.29
N ASN A 339 -0.05 14.49 15.27
CA ASN A 339 1.24 14.98 14.79
C ASN A 339 1.71 16.16 15.65
N THR A 340 3.01 16.26 15.89
CA THR A 340 3.62 17.35 16.62
C THR A 340 5.07 17.57 16.21
N ASP A 341 5.56 18.79 16.38
CA ASP A 341 6.99 19.14 16.28
C ASP A 341 7.67 19.13 17.66
N ASP A 342 6.93 18.84 18.74
CA ASP A 342 7.43 18.81 20.11
C ASP A 342 6.86 17.62 20.88
N THR A 343 7.58 16.50 20.85
CA THR A 343 7.25 15.29 21.62
C THR A 343 7.42 15.46 23.13
N THR A 344 8.06 16.53 23.61
CA THR A 344 8.19 16.82 25.05
C THR A 344 6.95 17.50 25.61
N ASN A 345 6.04 17.95 24.75
CA ASN A 345 4.79 18.54 25.16
C ASN A 345 3.88 17.47 25.80
N THR A 346 3.73 17.52 27.12
CA THR A 346 2.87 16.62 27.90
C THR A 346 1.51 17.25 28.24
N TYR A 347 1.21 18.43 27.71
CA TYR A 347 0.04 19.22 28.16
C TYR A 347 -1.29 18.74 27.58
N PHE A 348 -1.28 17.93 26.51
CA PHE A 348 -2.50 17.40 25.92
C PHE A 348 -2.59 15.88 26.07
N CYS A 349 -3.72 15.42 26.59
CA CYS A 349 -4.14 14.03 26.59
C CYS A 349 -5.66 14.00 26.44
N PRO A 350 -6.23 13.28 25.44
CA PRO A 350 -7.68 13.15 25.33
C PRO A 350 -8.31 12.57 26.61
N PRO A 351 -9.55 12.92 26.95
CA PRO A 351 -10.17 12.49 28.21
C PRO A 351 -10.19 10.97 28.38
N ASP A 352 -9.73 10.50 29.53
CA ASP A 352 -9.63 9.06 29.88
C ASP A 352 -8.68 8.24 29.00
N ALA A 353 -8.03 8.81 27.98
CA ALA A 353 -7.11 8.08 27.12
C ALA A 353 -5.81 7.74 27.85
N LEU A 354 -5.19 6.61 27.45
CA LEU A 354 -3.90 6.21 27.99
C LEU A 354 -2.78 6.60 27.02
N PRO A 355 -1.76 7.37 27.45
CA PRO A 355 -0.61 7.64 26.61
C PRO A 355 0.17 6.36 26.33
N VAL A 356 0.63 6.21 25.10
CA VAL A 356 1.44 5.09 24.63
C VAL A 356 2.71 5.63 23.99
N PRO A 357 3.90 5.11 24.35
CA PRO A 357 5.14 5.46 23.64
C PRO A 357 4.98 5.21 22.14
N THR A 358 5.27 6.21 21.31
CA THR A 358 5.06 6.13 19.86
C THR A 358 5.94 5.05 19.25
N GLU A 359 7.13 4.85 19.79
CA GLU A 359 8.10 3.82 19.42
C GLU A 359 7.50 2.42 19.56
N VAL A 360 6.78 2.17 20.66
CA VAL A 360 6.12 0.88 20.93
C VAL A 360 5.01 0.63 19.92
N PHE A 361 4.16 1.64 19.69
CA PHE A 361 3.07 1.53 18.72
C PHE A 361 3.59 1.28 17.31
N GLN A 362 4.64 2.00 16.88
CA GLN A 362 5.26 1.80 15.58
C GLN A 362 5.85 0.39 15.44
N TRP A 363 6.60 -0.09 16.45
CA TRP A 363 7.15 -1.44 16.44
C TRP A 363 6.08 -2.50 16.21
N LEU A 364 4.97 -2.38 16.95
CA LEU A 364 3.84 -3.31 16.87
C LEU A 364 3.08 -3.22 15.53
N GLN A 365 2.97 -2.03 14.94
CA GLN A 365 2.43 -1.87 13.58
C GLN A 365 3.28 -2.56 12.52
N GLU A 366 4.60 -2.38 12.58
CA GLU A 366 5.52 -3.02 11.63
C GLU A 366 5.52 -4.54 11.79
N ASP A 367 5.45 -5.05 13.02
CA ASP A 367 5.29 -6.50 13.27
C ASP A 367 4.02 -7.05 12.60
N ARG A 368 2.91 -6.30 12.67
CA ARG A 368 1.67 -6.67 11.98
C ARG A 368 1.85 -6.64 10.46
N ALA A 369 2.50 -5.60 9.92
CA ALA A 369 2.75 -5.47 8.48
C ALA A 369 3.64 -6.62 7.98
N ASP A 370 4.71 -6.95 8.69
CA ASP A 370 5.59 -8.08 8.40
C ASP A 370 4.80 -9.39 8.36
N ARG A 371 4.01 -9.68 9.39
CA ARG A 371 3.17 -10.90 9.43
C ARG A 371 2.16 -10.95 8.30
N GLN A 372 1.54 -9.82 7.93
CA GLN A 372 0.62 -9.72 6.80
C GLN A 372 1.31 -10.01 5.46
N MET A 373 2.60 -9.64 5.34
CA MET A 373 3.44 -9.94 4.17
C MET A 373 4.06 -11.35 4.21
N GLY A 374 3.84 -12.13 5.27
CA GLY A 374 4.48 -13.44 5.45
C GLY A 374 5.99 -13.34 5.71
N ILE A 375 6.43 -12.22 6.27
CA ILE A 375 7.79 -11.96 6.75
C ILE A 375 7.82 -12.28 8.25
N ARG A 376 8.85 -12.99 8.70
CA ARG A 376 9.11 -13.16 10.13
C ARG A 376 9.56 -11.80 10.69
N PRO A 377 8.90 -11.22 11.70
CA PRO A 377 9.35 -9.96 12.30
C PRO A 377 10.72 -10.10 12.96
N PRO A 378 11.53 -9.02 13.04
CA PRO A 378 12.73 -8.99 13.86
C PRO A 378 12.39 -9.24 15.34
N PRO A 379 13.35 -9.75 16.13
CA PRO A 379 13.17 -9.89 17.56
C PRO A 379 12.94 -8.51 18.19
N GLN A 380 12.09 -8.49 19.20
CA GLN A 380 11.74 -7.28 19.92
C GLN A 380 12.95 -6.72 20.71
N PRO A 381 13.24 -5.41 20.62
CA PRO A 381 14.26 -4.76 21.44
C PRO A 381 13.97 -4.90 22.93
N GLU A 382 15.01 -5.11 23.73
CA GLU A 382 14.91 -5.23 25.19
C GLU A 382 14.26 -3.98 25.82
N GLU A 383 14.54 -2.79 25.27
CA GLU A 383 14.01 -1.52 25.74
C GLU A 383 12.49 -1.39 25.60
N LEU A 384 11.88 -2.16 24.69
CA LEU A 384 10.44 -2.14 24.44
C LEU A 384 9.67 -3.21 25.23
N LYS A 385 10.36 -4.15 25.90
CA LYS A 385 9.72 -5.31 26.55
C LYS A 385 8.68 -4.95 27.58
N ASP A 386 9.04 -4.11 28.53
CA ASP A 386 8.13 -3.75 29.62
C ASP A 386 6.91 -2.96 29.12
N ASP A 387 7.12 -2.05 28.17
CA ASP A 387 6.04 -1.23 27.61
C ASP A 387 5.09 -2.05 26.73
N ILE A 388 5.61 -2.98 25.91
CA ILE A 388 4.77 -3.89 25.12
C ILE A 388 3.94 -4.79 26.03
N LEU A 389 4.56 -5.40 27.06
CA LEU A 389 3.85 -6.24 28.04
C LEU A 389 2.74 -5.47 28.76
N ALA A 390 2.93 -4.18 29.02
CA ALA A 390 1.90 -3.34 29.64
C ALA A 390 0.70 -3.07 28.72
N LEU A 391 0.89 -3.09 27.39
CA LEU A 391 -0.15 -2.82 26.39
C LEU A 391 -0.86 -4.08 25.91
N THR A 392 -0.20 -5.24 25.97
CA THR A 392 -0.74 -6.54 25.52
C THR A 392 -0.64 -7.58 26.64
N PRO A 393 -1.51 -7.52 27.67
CA PRO A 393 -1.45 -8.44 28.81
C PRO A 393 -1.80 -9.89 28.45
N ASP A 394 -2.31 -10.13 27.24
CA ASP A 394 -2.74 -11.44 26.77
C ASP A 394 -1.55 -12.13 26.05
N ASP A 395 -1.17 -13.31 26.52
CA ASP A 395 -0.07 -14.20 26.05
C ASP A 395 -0.12 -14.59 24.55
N ARG A 396 -0.95 -13.94 23.72
CA ARG A 396 -1.11 -14.25 22.29
C ARG A 396 0.01 -13.68 21.42
N LEU A 397 0.74 -12.68 21.89
CA LEU A 397 1.98 -12.20 21.26
C LEU A 397 3.22 -12.92 21.80
N ASN A 398 3.15 -13.42 23.04
CA ASN A 398 4.10 -14.37 23.65
C ASN A 398 3.69 -15.84 23.38
N GLY A 399 2.99 -16.09 22.27
CA GLY A 399 3.01 -17.45 21.72
C GLY A 399 4.48 -17.83 21.65
N PRO A 400 4.86 -19.04 22.13
CA PRO A 400 6.28 -19.39 22.26
C PRO A 400 6.95 -18.95 20.98
N ASP A 401 8.15 -18.37 21.07
CA ASP A 401 9.10 -18.42 19.98
C ASP A 401 8.90 -19.82 19.40
N GLN A 402 8.19 -19.92 18.28
CA GLN A 402 8.24 -21.13 17.52
C GLN A 402 9.65 -20.99 16.97
N ASP A 403 10.64 -21.42 17.77
CA ASP A 403 11.23 -22.74 17.69
C ASP A 403 10.31 -23.72 16.91
N ASP A 404 9.89 -23.31 15.72
CA ASP A 404 10.00 -24.12 14.54
C ASP A 404 11.52 -24.28 14.35
N ASP A 405 12.08 -25.09 15.24
CA ASP A 405 12.87 -26.27 14.89
C ASP A 405 12.13 -27.16 13.86
N ASN A 406 11.38 -26.58 12.91
CA ASN A 406 11.63 -26.89 11.52
C ASN A 406 13.07 -26.51 11.28
N ASN A 407 13.91 -27.46 11.66
CA ASN A 407 15.25 -27.75 11.24
C ASN A 407 15.35 -27.48 9.73
N PHE A 408 15.40 -26.20 9.35
CA PHE A 408 15.96 -25.70 8.11
C PHE A 408 17.47 -25.78 8.31
N GLY A 409 17.93 -27.01 8.59
CA GLY A 409 19.29 -27.39 8.40
C GLY A 409 19.57 -27.10 6.94
N ILE A 410 20.19 -25.95 6.69
CA ILE A 410 21.21 -25.88 5.66
C ILE A 410 22.15 -27.03 6.06
N PRO A 411 22.25 -28.12 5.28
CA PRO A 411 23.30 -29.08 5.52
C PRO A 411 24.58 -28.26 5.47
N GLU A 412 25.42 -28.34 6.51
CA GLU A 412 26.78 -27.81 6.44
C GLU A 412 27.37 -28.26 5.09
N LEU A 413 27.63 -27.27 4.22
CA LEU A 413 28.33 -27.44 2.95
C LEU A 413 29.81 -27.11 3.15
#